data_AF-F8GIR9-F1
#
_entry.id   AF-F8GIR9-F1
#
_cell.length_a   1.000
_cell.length_b   1.000
_cell.length_c   1.000
_cell.angle_alpha   90.00
_cell.angle_beta   90.00
_cell.angle_gamma   90.00
#
_symmetry.space_group_name_H-M   'P 1'
#
loop_
_entity.id
_entity.type
_entity.pdbx_description
1 polymer ?
#
loop_
_entity_poly.entity_id
_entity_poly.type
_entity_poly.pdbx_seq_one_letter_code
_entity_poly.pdbx_strand_id
1 'polypeptide(L)'
;MKQSEIQTKLSSNNDHLNKQKGSESFHRIGQLRRAKMHAACLIESIDSNKVLPPSLHRLLEASLVLETTDSKTLAVYLKRSPATIRNEFQRIRTILGAYQDISENLQYKASVII
;
A
#
# COMPACT_ATOMS: atom_id res chain seq x y z
N MET A 1 2.40 6.52 57.90
CA MET A 1 2.40 7.30 56.64
C MET A 1 1.35 6.64 55.73
N LYS A 2 0.04 6.90 55.83
CA LYS A 2 -0.80 8.05 55.42
C LYS A 2 -0.62 8.52 53.96
N GLN A 3 -1.67 8.20 53.17
CA GLN A 3 -2.23 8.89 51.98
C GLN A 3 -1.44 8.69 50.66
N SER A 4 -2.01 8.50 49.47
CA SER A 4 -3.40 8.63 49.00
C SER A 4 -3.60 7.87 47.69
N GLU A 5 -4.73 7.17 47.55
CA GLU A 5 -5.42 6.96 46.27
C GLU A 5 -5.77 8.31 45.64
N ILE A 6 -5.67 8.45 44.31
CA ILE A 6 -6.59 9.30 43.55
C ILE A 6 -6.96 8.57 42.26
N GLN A 7 -8.13 7.94 42.32
CA GLN A 7 -9.01 7.65 41.20
C GLN A 7 -9.55 8.99 40.66
N THR A 8 -9.23 9.37 39.42
CA THR A 8 -9.76 10.61 38.83
C THR A 8 -10.66 10.30 37.63
N LYS A 9 -11.95 10.17 37.95
CA LYS A 9 -13.13 10.62 37.20
C LYS A 9 -13.08 10.64 35.67
N LEU A 10 -13.95 9.81 35.08
CA LEU A 10 -14.86 10.30 34.05
C LEU A 10 -15.60 11.54 34.59
N SER A 11 -15.47 12.68 33.93
CA SER A 11 -16.54 13.68 33.83
C SER A 11 -16.22 14.67 32.73
N SER A 12 -16.94 14.49 31.62
CA SER A 12 -17.50 15.51 30.75
C SER A 12 -16.95 16.94 30.90
N ASN A 13 -16.24 17.41 29.87
CA ASN A 13 -16.43 18.76 29.35
C ASN A 13 -16.52 18.62 27.83
N ASN A 14 -17.76 18.44 27.38
CA ASN A 14 -18.19 18.91 26.06
C ASN A 14 -17.81 20.38 25.98
N ASP A 15 -16.93 20.74 25.05
CA ASP A 15 -16.93 22.03 24.33
C ASP A 15 -15.64 22.17 23.51
N HIS A 16 -15.47 21.29 22.51
CA HIS A 16 -14.83 21.72 21.25
C HIS A 16 -15.11 20.79 20.05
N LEU A 17 -16.27 20.13 20.00
CA LEU A 17 -16.68 19.35 18.83
C LEU A 17 -17.42 20.23 17.81
N ASN A 18 -16.75 21.16 17.12
CA ASN A 18 -17.19 21.58 15.78
C ASN A 18 -16.15 22.44 15.05
N LYS A 19 -15.17 21.85 14.36
CA LYS A 19 -14.50 22.51 13.19
C LYS A 19 -13.48 21.67 12.42
N GLN A 20 -13.21 20.43 12.81
CA GLN A 20 -12.10 19.65 12.21
C GLN A 20 -12.52 18.41 11.42
N LYS A 21 -13.80 18.29 11.04
CA LYS A 21 -14.29 17.13 10.28
C LYS A 21 -14.17 17.29 8.75
N GLY A 22 -14.01 18.52 8.27
CA GLY A 22 -13.84 18.81 6.84
C GLY A 22 -12.43 18.53 6.35
N SER A 23 -11.40 19.01 7.06
CA SER A 23 -10.01 18.93 6.60
C SER A 23 -9.45 17.50 6.56
N GLU A 24 -9.86 16.62 7.48
CA GLU A 24 -9.39 15.22 7.52
C GLU A 24 -9.84 14.42 6.28
N SER A 25 -11.08 14.63 5.85
CA SER A 25 -11.64 14.07 4.61
C SER A 25 -10.84 14.51 3.39
N PHE A 26 -10.57 15.80 3.24
CA PHE A 26 -9.79 16.32 2.11
C PHE A 26 -8.32 15.86 2.14
N HIS A 27 -7.71 15.76 3.32
CA HIS A 27 -6.35 15.24 3.47
C HIS A 27 -6.29 13.75 3.11
N ARG A 28 -7.29 12.96 3.50
CA ARG A 28 -7.44 11.55 3.08
C ARG A 28 -7.67 11.41 1.58
N ILE A 29 -8.52 12.23 0.99
CA ILE A 29 -8.79 12.22 -0.46
C ILE A 29 -7.53 12.58 -1.24
N GLY A 30 -6.78 13.59 -0.81
CA GLY A 30 -5.51 13.97 -1.43
C GLY A 30 -4.44 12.88 -1.30
N GLN A 31 -4.35 12.21 -0.15
CA GLN A 31 -3.46 11.06 0.04
C GLN A 31 -3.83 9.88 -0.83
N LEU A 32 -5.13 9.55 -0.92
CA LEU A 32 -5.62 8.49 -1.80
C LEU A 32 -5.31 8.78 -3.26
N ARG A 33 -5.57 10.01 -3.72
CA ARG A 33 -5.21 10.44 -5.08
C ARG A 33 -3.72 10.28 -5.34
N ARG A 34 -2.87 10.73 -4.42
CA ARG A 34 -1.40 10.58 -4.55
C ARG A 34 -0.99 9.11 -4.54
N ALA A 35 -1.53 8.29 -3.64
CA ALA A 35 -1.23 6.85 -3.60
C ALA A 35 -1.66 6.14 -4.89
N LYS A 36 -2.83 6.46 -5.45
CA LYS A 36 -3.30 5.96 -6.74
C LYS A 36 -2.36 6.38 -7.89
N MET A 37 -1.95 7.65 -7.92
CA MET A 37 -0.97 8.14 -8.90
C MET A 37 0.38 7.43 -8.78
N HIS A 38 0.92 7.29 -7.57
CA HIS A 38 2.19 6.60 -7.34
C HIS A 38 2.11 5.11 -7.73
N ALA A 39 0.99 4.45 -7.44
CA ALA A 39 0.76 3.06 -7.87
C ALA A 39 0.69 2.94 -9.40
N ALA A 40 0.01 3.87 -10.08
CA ALA A 40 -0.06 3.90 -11.55
C ALA A 40 1.32 4.12 -12.18
N CYS A 41 2.09 5.10 -11.70
CA CYS A 41 3.45 5.33 -12.18
C CYS A 41 4.39 4.15 -11.91
N LEU A 42 4.27 3.49 -10.74
CA LEU A 42 5.02 2.28 -10.44
C LEU A 42 4.69 1.18 -11.45
N ILE A 43 3.42 0.93 -11.73
CA ILE A 43 2.98 -0.06 -12.72
C ILE A 43 3.52 0.27 -14.11
N GLU A 44 3.42 1.52 -14.55
CA GLU A 44 3.95 1.98 -15.83
C GLU A 44 5.47 1.79 -15.96
N SER A 45 6.22 2.09 -14.89
CA SER A 45 7.67 1.86 -14.84
C SER A 45 8.03 0.36 -14.88
N ILE A 46 7.19 -0.50 -14.31
CA ILE A 46 7.38 -1.95 -14.34
C ILE A 46 7.08 -2.51 -15.73
N ASP A 47 6.03 -2.02 -16.37
CA ASP A 47 5.59 -2.44 -17.70
C ASP A 47 6.53 -2.01 -18.81
N SER A 48 7.03 -0.77 -18.76
CA SER A 48 8.02 -0.24 -19.72
C SER A 48 9.32 -1.05 -19.71
N ASN A 49 9.71 -1.57 -18.55
CA ASN A 49 10.87 -2.44 -18.40
C ASN A 49 10.53 -3.94 -18.63
N LYS A 50 9.27 -4.28 -18.95
CA LYS A 50 8.76 -5.66 -19.12
C LYS A 50 9.11 -6.57 -17.93
N VAL A 51 9.18 -6.00 -16.73
CA VAL A 51 9.70 -6.67 -15.53
C VAL A 51 8.70 -7.71 -15.02
N LEU A 52 7.40 -7.50 -15.25
CA LEU A 52 6.36 -8.46 -14.89
C LEU A 52 5.83 -9.23 -16.11
N PRO A 53 5.71 -10.56 -16.01
CA PRO A 53 4.92 -11.34 -16.96
C PRO A 53 3.47 -10.82 -17.04
N PRO A 54 2.81 -10.93 -18.22
CA PRO A 54 1.44 -10.44 -18.41
C PRO A 54 0.42 -11.00 -17.41
N SER A 55 0.62 -12.23 -16.92
CA SER A 55 -0.27 -12.84 -15.93
C SER A 55 -0.20 -12.16 -14.57
N LEU A 56 0.96 -11.62 -14.20
CA LEU A 56 1.20 -10.88 -12.95
C LEU A 56 0.71 -9.43 -13.07
N HIS A 57 0.88 -8.80 -14.24
CA HIS A 57 0.32 -7.48 -14.50
C HIS A 57 -1.21 -7.48 -14.35
N ARG A 58 -1.88 -8.45 -14.98
CA ARG A 58 -3.34 -8.61 -14.86
C ARG A 58 -3.80 -8.87 -13.42
N LEU A 59 -2.98 -9.53 -12.60
CA LEU A 59 -3.27 -9.72 -11.18
C LEU A 59 -3.19 -8.40 -10.41
N LEU A 60 -2.17 -7.59 -10.65
CA LEU A 60 -2.03 -6.26 -10.03
C LEU A 60 -3.19 -5.34 -10.43
N GLU A 61 -3.50 -5.29 -11.73
CA GLU A 61 -4.62 -4.51 -12.24
C GLU A 61 -5.94 -4.91 -11.55
N ALA A 62 -6.24 -6.22 -11.50
CA ALA A 62 -7.44 -6.71 -10.83
C ALA A 62 -7.46 -6.38 -9.33
N SER A 63 -6.31 -6.45 -8.65
CA SER A 63 -6.20 -6.10 -7.22
C SER A 63 -6.48 -4.62 -6.95
N LEU A 64 -6.11 -3.74 -7.90
CA LEU A 64 -6.38 -2.31 -7.80
C LEU A 64 -7.82 -1.97 -8.17
N VAL A 65 -8.37 -2.58 -9.23
CA VAL A 65 -9.76 -2.37 -9.65
C VAL A 65 -10.74 -2.80 -8.58
N LEU A 66 -10.47 -3.93 -7.91
CA LEU A 66 -11.32 -4.46 -6.83
C LEU A 66 -10.92 -3.96 -5.44
N GLU A 67 -9.86 -3.16 -5.35
CA GLU A 67 -9.27 -2.65 -4.10
C GLU A 67 -9.08 -3.77 -3.04
N THR A 68 -8.61 -4.95 -3.46
CA THR A 68 -8.47 -6.12 -2.59
C THR A 68 -7.26 -6.97 -2.95
N THR A 69 -6.66 -7.60 -1.94
CA THR A 69 -5.63 -8.63 -2.07
C THR A 69 -6.14 -10.01 -1.67
N ASP A 70 -7.45 -10.16 -1.40
CA ASP A 70 -8.02 -11.44 -1.02
C ASP A 70 -7.96 -12.46 -2.17
N SER A 71 -7.23 -13.54 -1.92
CA SER A 71 -6.97 -14.56 -2.94
C SER A 71 -8.22 -15.31 -3.41
N LYS A 72 -9.30 -15.37 -2.63
CA LYS A 72 -10.56 -16.01 -3.06
C LYS A 72 -11.34 -15.10 -4.00
N THR A 73 -11.48 -13.83 -3.63
CA THR A 73 -12.17 -12.81 -4.45
C THR A 73 -11.48 -12.65 -5.81
N LEU A 74 -10.15 -12.54 -5.80
CA LEU A 74 -9.36 -12.42 -7.03
C LEU A 74 -9.37 -13.70 -7.86
N ALA A 75 -9.39 -14.87 -7.23
CA ALA A 75 -9.50 -16.16 -7.92
C ALA A 75 -10.81 -16.27 -8.72
N VAL A 76 -11.94 -15.87 -8.12
CA VAL A 76 -13.24 -15.84 -8.81
C VAL A 76 -13.20 -14.85 -9.96
N TYR A 77 -12.71 -13.63 -9.73
CA TYR A 77 -12.65 -12.58 -10.76
C TYR A 77 -11.76 -12.97 -11.95
N LEU A 78 -10.57 -13.53 -11.68
CA LEU A 78 -9.59 -13.90 -12.71
C LEU A 78 -9.80 -15.30 -13.28
N LYS A 79 -10.79 -16.05 -12.80
CA LYS A 79 -11.06 -17.46 -13.17
C LYS A 79 -9.81 -18.34 -12.98
N ARG A 80 -9.13 -18.16 -11.85
CA ARG A 80 -7.93 -18.92 -11.45
C ARG A 80 -8.16 -19.58 -10.09
N SER A 81 -7.28 -20.50 -9.69
CA SER A 81 -7.35 -21.07 -8.34
C SER A 81 -6.78 -20.08 -7.30
N PRO A 82 -7.29 -20.06 -6.05
CA PRO A 82 -6.71 -19.24 -4.99
C PRO A 82 -5.23 -19.55 -4.72
N ALA A 83 -4.79 -20.80 -4.94
CA ALA A 83 -3.39 -21.20 -4.81
C ALA A 83 -2.51 -20.52 -5.87
N THR A 84 -2.99 -20.46 -7.11
CA THR A 84 -2.32 -19.74 -8.20
C THR A 84 -2.15 -18.25 -7.85
N ILE A 85 -3.21 -17.61 -7.35
CA ILE A 85 -3.17 -16.18 -6.97
C ILE A 85 -2.10 -15.92 -5.91
N ARG A 86 -2.01 -16.77 -4.87
CA ARG A 86 -0.99 -16.63 -3.82
C ARG A 86 0.43 -16.77 -4.37
N ASN A 87 0.67 -17.78 -5.21
CA ASN A 87 1.98 -17.98 -5.83
C ASN A 87 2.36 -16.81 -6.75
N GLU A 88 1.40 -16.26 -7.49
CA GLU A 88 1.64 -15.10 -8.34
C GLU A 88 1.95 -13.83 -7.53
N PHE A 89 1.27 -13.59 -6.40
CA PHE A 89 1.66 -12.51 -5.49
C PHE A 89 3.05 -12.71 -4.88
N GLN A 90 3.43 -13.94 -4.54
CA GLN A 90 4.80 -14.22 -4.09
C GLN A 90 5.82 -13.87 -5.17
N ARG A 91 5.57 -14.26 -6.42
CA ARG A 91 6.43 -13.88 -7.56
C ARG A 91 6.54 -12.37 -7.73
N ILE A 92 5.43 -11.64 -7.65
CA ILE A 92 5.43 -10.17 -7.70
C ILE A 92 6.36 -9.62 -6.61
N ARG A 93 6.22 -10.08 -5.36
CA ARG A 93 7.08 -9.64 -4.25
C ARG A 93 8.56 -9.93 -4.50
N THR A 94 8.90 -11.11 -5.02
CA THR A 94 10.27 -11.48 -5.36
C THR A 94 10.85 -10.57 -6.44
N ILE A 95 10.08 -10.31 -7.50
CA ILE A 95 10.52 -9.46 -8.61
C ILE A 95 10.74 -8.01 -8.13
N LEU A 96 9.80 -7.48 -7.33
CA LEU A 96 9.92 -6.12 -6.79
C LEU A 96 11.04 -5.98 -5.76
N GLY A 97 11.25 -7.00 -4.92
CA GLY A 97 12.36 -7.03 -3.98
C GLY A 97 13.73 -7.02 -4.70
N ALA A 98 13.87 -7.86 -5.74
CA ALA A 98 15.09 -7.86 -6.55
C ALA A 98 15.33 -6.52 -7.27
N TYR A 99 14.27 -5.83 -7.69
CA TYR A 99 14.39 -4.50 -8.31
C TYR A 99 14.85 -3.43 -7.33
N GLN A 100 14.38 -3.48 -6.08
CA GLN A 100 14.84 -2.60 -5.02
C GLN A 100 16.35 -2.76 -4.78
N ASP A 101 16.82 -3.99 -4.64
CA ASP A 101 18.24 -4.30 -4.42
C ASP A 101 19.12 -3.80 -5.59
N ILE A 102 18.65 -3.94 -6.84
CA ILE A 102 19.36 -3.45 -8.02
C ILE A 102 19.41 -1.91 -8.04
N SER A 103 18.30 -1.25 -7.71
CA SER A 103 18.21 0.21 -7.68
C SER A 103 19.14 0.84 -6.64
N GLU A 104 19.22 0.23 -5.44
CA GLU A 104 20.11 0.67 -4.37
C GLU A 104 21.58 0.45 -4.75
N ASN A 105 21.91 -0.64 -5.44
CA ASN A 105 23.27 -0.91 -5.90
C ASN A 105 23.75 0.08 -6.98
N LEU A 106 22.86 0.46 -7.91
CA LEU A 106 23.14 1.47 -8.94
C LEU A 106 23.31 2.87 -8.33
N GLN A 107 22.50 3.22 -7.33
CA GLN A 107 22.60 4.49 -6.62
C GLN A 107 23.89 4.57 -5.80
N TYR A 108 24.31 3.46 -5.17
CA TYR A 108 25.60 3.37 -4.47
C TYR A 108 26.79 3.56 -5.41
N LYS A 109 26.75 2.99 -6.62
CA LYS A 109 27.82 3.19 -7.61
C LYS A 109 27.87 4.61 -8.17
N ALA A 110 26.74 5.29 -8.32
CA ALA A 110 26.71 6.69 -8.75
C ALA A 110 27.28 7.63 -7.66
N SER A 111 27.06 7.33 -6.38
CA SER A 111 27.57 8.14 -5.26
C SER A 111 29.05 7.92 -4.94
N VAL A 112 29.67 6.83 -5.40
CA VAL A 112 31.10 6.53 -5.18
C VAL A 112 32.00 7.11 -6.29
N ILE A 113 31.42 7.62 -7.38
CA ILE A 113 32.15 8.19 -8.53
C ILE A 113 32.35 9.72 -8.42
N ILE A 114 31.87 10.36 -7.34
CA ILE A 114 32.10 11.80 -7.05
C ILE A 114 33.11 11.92 -5.91
#